data_AF-A0A379WCJ4-F1
#
_entry.id   AF-A0A379WCJ4-F1
#
_cell.length_a   1.000
_cell.length_b   1.000
_cell.length_c   1.000
_cell.angle_alpha   90.00
_cell.angle_beta   90.00
_cell.angle_gamma   90.00
#
_symmetry.space_group_name_H-M   'P 1'
#
loop_
_entity.id
_entity.type
_entity.pdbx_description
1 polymer ?
#
loop_
_entity_poly.entity_id
_entity_poly.type
_entity_poly.pdbx_seq_one_letter_code
_entity_poly.pdbx_strand_id
1 'polypeptide(L)'
;MFNTPPTFAWYLSGLVFKWLKAQGGVAAMHKINQQKAELLYGVIDNSDSTVTMSHRPTFADDVPFQLADNTLDKVFLEESFAAGLHALKGHRVLAVCAPLSITPCRLKG
;
A
#
# COMPACT_ATOMS: atom_id res chain seq x y z
N MET A 1 8.51 -26.75 24.01
CA MET A 1 9.78 -26.92 23.26
C MET A 1 10.37 -25.54 23.02
N PHE A 2 11.60 -25.29 23.46
CA PHE A 2 12.37 -24.09 23.10
C PHE A 2 13.27 -24.45 21.92
N ASN A 3 12.93 -23.99 20.72
CA ASN A 3 13.75 -24.09 19.53
C ASN A 3 14.69 -22.88 19.41
N THR A 4 15.78 -23.01 18.64
CA THR A 4 16.69 -21.90 18.33
C THR A 4 15.89 -20.78 17.68
N PRO A 5 15.81 -19.59 18.31
CA PRO A 5 15.03 -18.50 17.75
C PRO A 5 15.71 -17.96 16.48
N PRO A 6 14.95 -17.32 15.58
CA PRO A 6 15.50 -16.66 14.40
C PRO A 6 16.23 -15.38 14.81
N THR A 7 17.43 -15.51 15.36
CA THR A 7 18.22 -14.42 15.99
C THR A 7 18.43 -13.23 15.04
N PHE A 8 18.65 -13.50 13.75
CA PHE A 8 18.81 -12.46 12.74
C PHE A 8 17.53 -11.65 12.52
N ALA A 9 16.38 -12.31 12.33
CA ALA A 9 15.10 -11.63 12.18
C ALA A 9 14.77 -10.79 13.43
N TRP A 10 15.06 -11.32 14.62
CA TRP A 10 14.83 -10.61 15.87
C TRP A 10 15.68 -9.33 15.99
N TYR A 11 16.96 -9.41 15.62
CA TYR A 11 17.85 -8.25 15.59
C TYR A 11 17.35 -7.19 14.60
N LEU A 12 16.99 -7.58 13.37
CA LEU A 12 16.44 -6.67 12.36
C LEU A 12 15.15 -5.99 12.83
N SER A 13 14.21 -6.75 13.41
CA SER A 13 12.99 -6.16 13.98
C SER A 13 13.32 -5.13 15.07
N GLY A 14 14.32 -5.42 15.92
CA GLY A 14 14.82 -4.47 16.92
C GLY A 14 15.33 -3.16 16.31
N LEU A 15 16.04 -3.22 15.18
CA LEU A 15 16.48 -2.02 14.45
C LEU A 15 15.29 -1.24 13.86
N VAL A 16 14.32 -1.94 13.25
CA VAL A 16 13.10 -1.32 12.72
C VAL A 16 12.31 -0.62 13.83
N PHE A 17 12.19 -1.22 15.01
CA PHE A 17 11.49 -0.60 16.14
C PHE A 17 12.22 0.64 16.68
N LYS A 18 13.55 0.62 16.71
CA LYS A 18 14.35 1.80 17.07
C LYS A 18 14.13 2.93 16.08
N TRP A 19 14.19 2.63 14.79
CA TRP A 19 13.90 3.59 13.73
C TRP A 19 12.48 4.15 13.83
N LEU A 20 11.47 3.28 14.03
CA LEU A 20 10.07 3.68 14.16
C LEU A 20 9.86 4.65 15.33
N LYS A 21 10.50 4.39 16.48
CA LYS A 21 10.49 5.32 17.62
C LYS A 21 11.13 6.66 17.30
N ALA A 22 12.25 6.66 16.57
CA ALA A 22 12.92 7.89 16.13
C ALA A 22 12.06 8.71 15.15
N GLN A 23 11.17 8.07 14.38
CA GLN A 23 10.19 8.75 13.51
C GLN A 23 8.96 9.32 14.25
N GLY A 24 8.93 9.27 15.59
CA GLY A 24 7.76 9.71 16.38
C GLY A 24 6.74 8.61 16.67
N GLY A 25 7.09 7.35 16.39
CA GLY A 25 6.28 6.19 16.71
C GLY A 25 5.05 6.01 15.83
N VAL A 26 4.14 5.14 16.27
CA VAL A 26 2.98 4.72 15.47
C VAL A 26 2.01 5.86 15.15
N ALA A 27 1.86 6.85 16.05
CA ALA A 27 0.98 7.98 15.82
C ALA A 27 1.49 8.90 14.70
N ALA A 28 2.80 9.17 14.65
CA ALA A 28 3.40 9.95 13.58
C ALA A 28 3.32 9.20 12.23
N MET A 29 3.62 7.90 12.23
CA MET A 29 3.46 7.07 11.03
C MET A 29 2.02 7.02 10.53
N HIS A 30 1.06 6.96 11.45
CA HIS A 30 -0.35 6.97 11.10
C HIS A 30 -0.75 8.25 10.35
N LYS A 31 -0.32 9.41 10.85
CA LYS A 31 -0.57 10.70 10.19
C LYS A 31 0.04 10.76 8.78
N ILE A 32 1.26 10.23 8.62
CA ILE A 32 1.92 10.17 7.31
C ILE A 32 1.14 9.26 6.36
N ASN A 33 0.72 8.07 6.81
CA ASN A 33 -0.05 7.14 5.97
C ASN A 33 -1.39 7.73 5.58
N GLN A 34 -2.06 8.44 6.50
CA GLN A 34 -3.31 9.14 6.22
C GLN A 34 -3.13 10.21 5.13
N GLN A 35 -2.08 11.04 5.21
CA GLN A 35 -1.80 12.06 4.19
C GLN A 35 -1.56 11.44 2.81
N LYS A 36 -0.84 10.32 2.73
CA LYS A 36 -0.62 9.60 1.47
C LYS A 36 -1.93 9.03 0.91
N ALA A 37 -2.77 8.46 1.78
CA ALA A 37 -4.07 7.95 1.40
C ALA A 37 -4.96 9.06 0.84
N GLU A 38 -5.06 10.19 1.54
CA GLU A 38 -5.84 11.35 1.13
C GLU A 38 -5.40 11.89 -0.23
N LEU A 39 -4.09 11.95 -0.50
CA LEU A 39 -3.58 12.37 -1.79
C LEU A 39 -4.02 11.43 -2.92
N LEU A 40 -3.90 10.11 -2.72
CA LEU A 40 -4.29 9.13 -3.73
C LEU A 40 -5.81 9.10 -3.93
N TYR A 41 -6.58 9.13 -2.85
CA TYR A 41 -8.04 9.22 -2.93
C TYR A 41 -8.47 10.51 -3.62
N GLY A 42 -7.81 11.64 -3.36
CA GLY A 42 -8.09 12.89 -4.03
C GLY A 42 -7.91 12.80 -5.55
N VAL A 43 -6.89 12.07 -6.03
CA VAL A 43 -6.71 11.84 -7.47
C VAL A 43 -7.82 10.95 -8.04
N ILE A 44 -8.20 9.89 -7.33
CA ILE A 44 -9.25 8.97 -7.77
C ILE A 44 -10.62 9.65 -7.79
N ASP A 45 -10.97 10.40 -6.73
CA ASP A 45 -12.26 11.10 -6.59
C ASP A 45 -12.41 12.21 -7.66
N ASN A 46 -11.31 12.80 -8.13
CA ASN A 46 -11.30 13.79 -9.22
C ASN A 46 -11.13 13.18 -10.62
N SER A 47 -10.94 11.86 -10.73
CA SER A 47 -10.93 11.19 -12.03
C SER A 47 -12.38 11.04 -12.51
N ASP A 48 -12.67 11.43 -13.76
CA ASP A 48 -14.01 11.37 -14.37
C ASP A 48 -14.46 9.92 -14.59
N SER A 49 -14.70 9.17 -13.50
CA SER A 49 -15.14 7.78 -13.48
C SER A 49 -14.21 6.78 -14.19
N THR A 50 -12.96 7.15 -14.47
CA THR A 50 -11.97 6.24 -15.09
C THR A 50 -11.46 5.19 -14.11
N VAL A 51 -11.57 5.46 -12.82
CA VAL A 51 -11.16 4.56 -11.74
C VAL A 51 -12.32 4.35 -10.77
N THR A 52 -12.61 3.08 -10.47
CA THR A 52 -13.60 2.66 -9.47
C THR A 52 -12.90 2.13 -8.22
N MET A 53 -13.33 2.62 -7.07
CA MET A 53 -12.84 2.19 -5.77
C MET A 53 -13.56 0.93 -5.30
N SER A 54 -12.80 -0.11 -4.91
CA SER A 54 -13.38 -1.33 -4.36
C SER A 54 -13.83 -1.14 -2.90
N HIS A 55 -13.06 -0.37 -2.12
CA HIS A 55 -13.35 -0.09 -0.72
C HIS A 55 -12.53 1.12 -0.22
N ARG A 56 -13.15 1.99 0.60
CA ARG A 56 -12.48 3.13 1.26
C ARG A 56 -12.45 2.94 2.77
N PRO A 57 -11.43 2.25 3.33
CA PRO A 57 -11.32 2.08 4.77
C PRO A 57 -10.93 3.41 5.44
N THR A 58 -11.43 3.63 6.66
CA THR A 58 -11.09 4.81 7.50
C THR A 58 -9.60 4.91 7.82
N PHE A 59 -8.90 3.76 7.79
CA PHE A 59 -7.46 3.65 7.99
C PHE A 59 -6.89 2.75 6.90
N ALA A 60 -6.35 3.37 5.86
CA ALA A 60 -5.81 2.69 4.70
C ALA A 60 -4.29 2.56 4.82
N ASP A 61 -3.79 1.35 5.01
CA ASP A 61 -2.38 1.03 4.76
C ASP A 61 -2.12 0.72 3.28
N ASP A 62 -3.20 0.45 2.53
CA ASP A 62 -3.23 0.14 1.10
C ASP A 62 -4.50 0.71 0.46
N VAL A 63 -4.44 1.07 -0.82
CA VAL A 63 -5.57 1.61 -1.58
C VAL A 63 -5.84 0.73 -2.80
N PRO A 64 -6.82 -0.19 -2.71
CA PRO A 64 -7.22 -1.02 -3.83
C PRO A 64 -8.17 -0.27 -4.78
N PHE A 65 -7.86 -0.26 -6.07
CA PHE A 65 -8.71 0.36 -7.09
C PHE A 65 -8.73 -0.46 -8.39
N GLN A 66 -9.74 -0.20 -9.20
CA GLN A 66 -9.93 -0.83 -10.51
C GLN A 66 -10.11 0.26 -11.55
N LEU A 67 -9.53 0.08 -12.73
CA LEU A 67 -9.84 0.92 -13.88
C LEU A 67 -11.25 0.57 -14.38
N ALA A 68 -11.96 1.54 -14.94
CA ALA A 68 -13.28 1.31 -15.54
C ALA A 68 -13.19 0.40 -16.77
N ASP A 69 -12.06 0.45 -17.48
CA ASP A 69 -11.74 -0.42 -18.60
C ASP A 69 -10.56 -1.35 -18.25
N ASN A 70 -10.86 -2.64 -18.06
CA ASN A 70 -9.87 -3.66 -17.75
C ASN A 70 -8.83 -3.88 -18.87
N THR A 71 -9.09 -3.40 -20.10
CA THR A 71 -8.09 -3.50 -21.19
C THR A 71 -6.88 -2.58 -20.94
N LEU A 72 -7.06 -1.52 -20.14
CA LEU A 72 -6.01 -0.56 -19.81
C LEU A 72 -5.12 -1.01 -18.65
N ASP A 73 -5.49 -2.05 -17.90
CA ASP A 73 -4.71 -2.53 -16.74
C ASP A 73 -3.26 -2.86 -17.11
N LYS A 74 -3.05 -3.52 -18.26
CA LYS A 74 -1.71 -3.89 -18.71
C LYS A 74 -0.88 -2.66 -19.06
N VAL A 75 -1.47 -1.72 -19.79
CA VAL A 75 -0.83 -0.46 -20.19
C VAL A 75 -0.47 0.35 -18.95
N PHE A 76 -1.41 0.48 -18.01
CA PHE A 76 -1.20 1.18 -16.75
C PHE A 76 -0.04 0.58 -15.94
N LEU A 77 0.04 -0.75 -15.84
CA LEU A 77 1.12 -1.41 -15.11
C LEU A 77 2.49 -1.24 -15.80
N GLU A 78 2.53 -1.28 -17.14
CA GLU A 78 3.76 -1.07 -17.92
C GLU A 78 4.26 0.38 -17.80
N GLU A 79 3.37 1.36 -17.96
CA GLU A 79 3.69 2.78 -17.83
C GLU A 79 4.08 3.15 -16.40
N SER A 80 3.36 2.63 -15.40
CA SER A 80 3.70 2.83 -13.99
C SER A 80 5.07 2.25 -13.66
N PHE A 81 5.38 1.06 -14.18
CA PHE A 81 6.69 0.45 -13.98
C PHE A 81 7.80 1.29 -14.62
N ALA A 82 7.57 1.82 -15.83
CA ALA A 82 8.50 2.73 -16.50
C ALA A 82 8.68 4.06 -15.74
N ALA A 83 7.64 4.54 -15.05
CA ALA A 83 7.67 5.71 -14.17
C ALA A 83 8.33 5.43 -12.79
N GLY A 84 8.81 4.19 -12.55
CA GLY A 84 9.44 3.80 -11.29
C GLY A 84 8.47 3.39 -10.18
N LEU A 85 7.18 3.26 -10.50
CA LEU A 85 6.15 2.78 -9.58
C LEU A 85 6.02 1.26 -9.70
N HIS A 86 6.65 0.56 -8.76
CA HIS A 86 6.68 -0.90 -8.73
C HIS A 86 5.64 -1.49 -7.78
N ALA A 87 5.36 -2.79 -7.92
CA ALA A 87 4.48 -3.56 -7.05
C ALA A 87 3.01 -3.07 -6.98
N LEU A 88 2.52 -2.39 -8.03
CA LEU A 88 1.11 -1.95 -8.12
C LEU A 88 0.13 -3.05 -8.55
N LYS A 89 0.63 -4.22 -8.97
CA LYS A 89 -0.22 -5.33 -9.38
C LYS A 89 -0.98 -5.88 -8.17
N GLY A 90 -2.30 -5.75 -8.19
CA GLY A 90 -3.18 -6.20 -7.13
C GLY A 90 -3.23 -7.73 -6.98
N HIS A 91 -3.75 -8.19 -5.84
CA HIS A 91 -4.14 -9.60 -5.67
C HIS A 91 -5.19 -9.96 -6.71
N ARG A 92 -5.30 -11.23 -7.15
CA ARG A 92 -6.13 -11.73 -8.27
C ARG A 92 -7.61 -11.27 -8.35
N VAL A 93 -8.15 -10.68 -7.28
CA VAL A 93 -9.52 -10.14 -7.15
C VAL A 93 -9.58 -8.62 -7.45
N LEU A 94 -8.44 -7.93 -7.36
CA LEU A 94 -8.25 -6.51 -7.61
C LEU A 94 -7.32 -6.32 -8.82
N ALA A 95 -7.63 -5.37 -9.68
CA ALA A 95 -6.78 -5.05 -10.82
C ALA A 95 -5.47 -4.38 -10.37
N VAL A 96 -5.57 -3.36 -9.49
CA VAL A 96 -4.44 -2.53 -9.06
C VAL A 96 -4.54 -2.24 -7.56
N CYS A 97 -3.39 -2.15 -6.89
CA CYS A 97 -3.32 -1.76 -5.48
C CYS A 97 -2.07 -0.92 -5.21
N ALA A 98 -2.25 0.25 -4.60
CA ALA A 98 -1.15 1.11 -4.19
C ALA A 98 -0.84 0.91 -2.69
N PRO A 99 0.35 0.37 -2.34
CA PRO A 99 0.75 0.25 -0.94
C PRO A 99 1.17 1.61 -0.38
N LEU A 100 0.62 1.98 0.78
CA LEU A 100 0.95 3.24 1.48
C LEU A 100 1.97 3.02 2.60
N SER A 101 2.15 1.76 3.01
CA SER A 101 3.15 1.31 3.98
C SER A 101 4.04 0.20 3.40
N ILE A 102 4.99 -0.27 4.20
CA ILE A 102 5.87 -1.41 3.87
C ILE A 102 5.11 -2.75 3.81
N THR A 103 3.82 -2.75 4.14
CA THR A 103 2.98 -3.94 4.19
C THR A 103 2.51 -4.27 2.77
N PRO A 104 2.55 -5.54 2.36
CA PRO A 104 1.97 -5.94 1.08
C PRO A 104 0.44 -5.81 1.10
N CYS A 105 -0.12 -5.44 -0.06
CA CYS A 105 -1.56 -5.23 -0.26
C CYS A 105 -2.42 -6.36 0.32
N ARG A 106 -3.14 -6.05 1.41
CA ARG A 106 -3.98 -7.02 2.12
C ARG A 106 -5.45 -6.86 1.74
N LEU A 107 -6.04 -7.87 1.13
CA LEU A 107 -7.50 -8.01 1.07
C LEU A 107 -8.00 -8.32 2.48
N LYS A 108 -8.77 -7.40 3.07
CA LYS A 108 -9.66 -7.77 4.18
C LYS A 108 -10.79 -8.59 3.54
N GLY A 109 -10.73 -9.91 3.72
CA GLY A 109 -11.84 -10.81 3.42
C GLY A 109 -12.97 -10.65 4.42
#